data_AF-A0A551YRG3-F1
#
_entry.id   AF-A0A551YRG3-F1
#
_cell.length_a   1.000
_cell.length_b   1.000
_cell.length_c   1.000
_cell.angle_alpha   90.00
_cell.angle_beta   90.00
_cell.angle_gamma   90.00
#
_symmetry.space_group_name_H-M   'P 1'
#
loop_
_entity.id
_entity.type
_entity.pdbx_description
1 polymer ?
#
loop_
_entity_poly.entity_id
_entity_poly.type
_entity_poly.pdbx_seq_one_letter_code
_entity_poly.pdbx_strand_id
1 'polypeptide(L)'
;MYKLLLASALFVSVVINPLHAEQCEQFAVTASDGYVNVRSVPRVQKNNIVGTLPTGFSLSLTIKRQGWWQMNSPFQGWVTGNQIGKVSCDKAHDLLYKVGYPTMNHLGKKAIQGDRMAAETLIKMSGAMDGASAEIYAESITNFANQNPNFLLSILKQQSSLNRQMSLRLIDFGLGIGNSSERQKFEAIIIQLPSDNMVKQDWQNRNR
;
A
#
# COMPACT_ATOMS: atom_id res chain seq x y z
N MET A 1 37.70 -33.96 64.81
CA MET A 1 37.01 -34.52 63.62
C MET A 1 35.94 -33.53 63.18
N TYR A 2 36.21 -32.72 62.14
CA TYR A 2 35.24 -31.75 61.61
C TYR A 2 34.27 -32.46 60.65
N LYS A 3 32.97 -32.43 60.94
CA LYS A 3 31.90 -32.84 60.00
C LYS A 3 31.56 -31.65 59.10
N LEU A 4 31.82 -31.79 57.80
CA LEU A 4 31.28 -30.89 56.77
C LEU A 4 29.76 -31.09 56.67
N LEU A 5 29.01 -29.99 56.78
CA LEU A 5 27.60 -29.91 56.39
C LEU A 5 27.55 -29.52 54.90
N LEU A 6 27.12 -30.45 54.05
CA LEU A 6 26.73 -30.17 52.67
C LEU A 6 25.29 -29.63 52.68
N ALA A 7 25.13 -28.34 52.46
CA ALA A 7 23.83 -27.73 52.17
C ALA A 7 23.50 -27.98 50.68
N SER A 8 22.55 -28.86 50.41
CA SER A 8 22.02 -29.07 49.06
C SER A 8 21.15 -27.88 48.68
N ALA A 9 21.62 -27.06 47.74
CA ALA A 9 20.81 -26.02 47.11
C ALA A 9 19.83 -26.68 46.12
N LEU A 10 18.55 -26.71 46.48
CA LEU A 10 17.46 -27.02 45.56
C LEU A 10 17.29 -25.84 44.60
N PHE A 11 17.78 -25.98 43.36
CA PHE A 11 17.39 -25.10 42.27
C PHE A 11 15.93 -25.38 41.91
N VAL A 12 15.02 -24.51 42.34
CA VAL A 12 13.66 -24.46 41.80
C VAL A 12 13.78 -23.85 40.41
N SER A 13 13.85 -24.71 39.39
CA SER A 13 13.70 -24.29 38.00
C SER A 13 12.28 -23.79 37.81
N VAL A 14 12.08 -22.47 37.86
CA VAL A 14 10.84 -21.85 37.39
C VAL A 14 10.78 -22.11 35.89
N VAL A 15 9.93 -23.05 35.47
CA VAL A 15 9.56 -23.21 34.07
C VAL A 15 8.70 -21.99 33.72
N ILE A 16 9.35 -20.96 33.19
CA ILE A 16 8.65 -19.86 32.54
C ILE A 16 8.09 -20.48 31.26
N ASN A 17 6.83 -20.92 31.27
CA ASN A 17 6.14 -21.19 30.01
C ASN A 17 6.22 -19.88 29.22
N PRO A 18 6.82 -19.88 28.00
CA PRO A 18 6.73 -18.69 27.17
C PRO A 18 5.23 -18.42 27.02
N LEU A 19 4.81 -17.21 27.40
CA LEU A 19 3.52 -16.68 26.97
C LEU A 19 3.43 -17.07 25.49
N HIS A 20 2.45 -17.90 25.14
CA HIS A 20 2.20 -18.19 23.73
C HIS A 20 2.04 -16.82 23.08
N ALA A 21 3.00 -16.42 22.23
CA ALA A 21 2.83 -15.26 21.39
C ALA A 21 1.51 -15.49 20.68
N GLU A 22 0.51 -14.66 21.00
CA GLU A 22 -0.84 -14.77 20.46
C GLU A 22 -0.69 -14.93 18.95
N GLN A 23 -1.17 -16.05 18.40
CA GLN A 23 -1.04 -16.33 16.97
C GLN A 23 -1.78 -15.21 16.23
N CYS A 24 -1.01 -14.25 15.70
CA CYS A 24 -1.54 -13.07 15.05
C CYS A 24 -2.33 -13.50 13.82
N GLU A 25 -3.64 -13.28 13.83
CA GLU A 25 -4.54 -13.51 12.71
C GLU A 25 -5.19 -12.21 12.25
N GLN A 26 -5.29 -12.04 10.94
CA GLN A 26 -5.89 -10.85 10.33
C GLN A 26 -6.58 -11.20 9.02
N PHE A 27 -7.48 -10.31 8.57
CA PHE A 27 -7.93 -10.36 7.18
C PHE A 27 -6.88 -9.71 6.30
N ALA A 28 -6.53 -10.38 5.20
CA ALA A 28 -5.63 -9.86 4.20
C ALA A 28 -6.16 -10.12 2.79
N VAL A 29 -5.63 -9.39 1.81
CA VAL A 29 -5.87 -9.65 0.39
C VAL A 29 -5.16 -10.95 0.00
N THR A 30 -5.89 -11.87 -0.60
CA THR A 30 -5.40 -13.20 -1.03
C THR A 30 -5.54 -13.40 -2.54
N ALA A 31 -5.76 -12.31 -3.28
CA ALA A 31 -5.97 -12.31 -4.72
C ALA A 31 -4.76 -12.91 -5.48
N SER A 32 -5.00 -13.91 -6.33
CA SER A 32 -3.92 -14.56 -7.08
C SER A 32 -3.36 -13.72 -8.22
N ASP A 33 -4.14 -12.77 -8.72
CA ASP A 33 -3.76 -11.75 -9.72
C ASP A 33 -2.98 -10.57 -9.12
N GLY A 34 -2.73 -10.60 -7.81
CA GLY A 34 -1.80 -9.71 -7.14
C GLY A 34 -2.41 -8.46 -6.52
N TYR A 35 -3.69 -8.18 -6.74
CA TYR A 35 -4.40 -7.08 -6.09
C TYR A 35 -5.92 -7.27 -6.08
N VAL A 36 -6.61 -6.49 -5.25
CA VAL A 36 -8.08 -6.38 -5.24
C VAL A 36 -8.51 -4.94 -5.46
N ASN A 37 -9.56 -4.75 -6.25
CA ASN A 37 -10.19 -3.45 -6.43
C ASN A 37 -11.19 -3.16 -5.29
N VAL A 38 -11.05 -1.99 -4.68
CA VAL A 38 -11.98 -1.46 -3.69
C VAL A 38 -13.01 -0.59 -4.40
N ARG A 39 -14.29 -0.84 -4.15
CA ARG A 39 -15.39 -0.22 -4.88
C ARG A 39 -16.30 0.62 -4.00
N SER A 40 -16.93 1.65 -4.55
CA SER A 40 -17.89 2.49 -3.82
C SER A 40 -19.21 1.78 -3.51
N VAL A 41 -19.56 0.75 -4.28
CA VAL A 41 -20.76 -0.08 -4.10
C VAL A 41 -20.41 -1.56 -4.30
N PRO A 42 -21.12 -2.51 -3.66
CA PRO A 42 -20.82 -3.94 -3.71
C PRO A 42 -21.27 -4.61 -5.01
N ARG A 43 -20.74 -4.13 -6.13
CA ARG A 43 -20.93 -4.71 -7.48
C ARG A 43 -19.85 -4.23 -8.43
N VAL A 44 -19.58 -5.01 -9.48
CA VAL A 44 -18.72 -4.58 -10.58
C VAL A 44 -19.54 -3.67 -11.51
N GLN A 45 -19.10 -2.41 -11.66
CA GLN A 45 -19.65 -1.49 -12.64
C GLN A 45 -18.54 -0.54 -13.15
N LYS A 46 -18.82 0.18 -14.23
CA LYS A 46 -17.90 1.21 -14.74
C LYS A 46 -17.71 2.30 -13.69
N ASN A 47 -16.48 2.82 -13.57
CA ASN A 47 -16.12 3.99 -12.75
C ASN A 47 -16.47 3.91 -11.25
N ASN A 48 -16.57 2.70 -10.66
CA ASN A 48 -16.81 2.58 -9.23
C ASN A 48 -15.63 2.06 -8.42
N ILE A 49 -14.45 1.91 -9.04
CA ILE A 49 -13.22 1.59 -8.32
C ILE A 49 -12.71 2.88 -7.68
N VAL A 50 -12.67 2.91 -6.35
CA VAL A 50 -12.23 4.07 -5.57
C VAL A 50 -10.79 3.94 -5.10
N GLY A 51 -10.28 2.71 -5.02
CA GLY A 51 -8.90 2.40 -4.68
C GLY A 51 -8.57 0.95 -4.99
N THR A 52 -7.33 0.56 -4.74
CA THR A 52 -6.83 -0.78 -5.01
C THR A 52 -5.90 -1.21 -3.88
N LEU A 53 -5.96 -2.47 -3.45
CA LEU A 53 -5.08 -3.02 -2.42
C LEU A 53 -4.22 -4.14 -3.01
N PRO A 54 -2.90 -4.15 -2.76
CA PRO A 54 -2.06 -5.27 -3.19
C PRO A 54 -2.34 -6.52 -2.36
N THR A 55 -1.99 -7.67 -2.93
CA THR A 55 -2.04 -8.96 -2.22
C THR A 55 -1.13 -8.95 -0.99
N GLY A 56 -1.59 -9.57 0.10
CA GLY A 56 -0.96 -9.55 1.41
C GLY A 56 -1.25 -8.31 2.26
N PHE A 57 -1.89 -7.28 1.69
CA PHE A 57 -2.26 -6.09 2.45
C PHE A 57 -3.37 -6.41 3.47
N SER A 58 -3.25 -5.86 4.68
CA SER A 58 -4.21 -6.07 5.78
C SER A 58 -5.43 -5.17 5.63
N LEU A 59 -6.59 -5.66 6.08
CA LEU A 59 -7.85 -4.93 6.00
C LEU A 59 -8.71 -5.17 7.24
N SER A 60 -9.40 -4.11 7.65
CA SER A 60 -10.44 -4.17 8.66
C SER A 60 -11.81 -4.20 7.97
N LEU A 61 -12.62 -5.20 8.33
CA LEU A 61 -13.91 -5.49 7.71
C LEU A 61 -15.05 -5.26 8.70
N THR A 62 -16.18 -4.77 8.21
CA THR A 62 -17.35 -4.46 9.04
C THR A 62 -18.56 -5.32 8.71
N ILE A 63 -19.03 -5.28 7.46
CA ILE A 63 -20.30 -5.90 7.06
C ILE A 63 -20.10 -6.75 5.81
N LYS A 64 -20.67 -7.95 5.80
CA LYS A 64 -20.77 -8.80 4.60
C LYS A 64 -22.13 -8.62 3.94
N ARG A 65 -22.17 -8.40 2.62
CA ARG A 65 -23.40 -8.36 1.80
C ARG A 65 -23.17 -9.04 0.46
N GLN A 66 -23.94 -10.09 0.17
CA GLN A 66 -23.99 -10.73 -1.15
C GLN A 66 -22.60 -11.04 -1.76
N GLY A 67 -21.70 -11.62 -0.96
CA GLY A 67 -20.34 -11.95 -1.42
C GLY A 67 -19.34 -10.80 -1.39
N TRP A 68 -19.76 -9.58 -1.04
CA TRP A 68 -18.90 -8.43 -0.82
C TRP A 68 -18.70 -8.17 0.67
N TRP A 69 -17.54 -7.62 1.01
CA TRP A 69 -17.23 -7.13 2.34
C TRP A 69 -17.00 -5.63 2.31
N GLN A 70 -17.62 -4.94 3.26
CA GLN A 70 -17.35 -3.54 3.52
C GLN A 70 -16.09 -3.43 4.38
N MET A 71 -15.20 -2.55 3.94
CA MET A 71 -13.92 -2.23 4.57
C MET A 71 -13.99 -0.85 5.21
N ASN A 72 -13.36 -0.69 6.37
CA ASN A 72 -13.19 0.60 7.06
C ASN A 72 -11.72 1.07 7.15
N SER A 73 -10.75 0.18 6.91
CA SER A 73 -9.31 0.50 6.87
C SER A 73 -8.62 -0.30 5.76
N PRO A 74 -7.70 0.28 4.95
CA PRO A 74 -7.09 1.62 5.11
C PRO A 74 -7.97 2.80 4.66
N PHE A 75 -9.05 2.52 3.93
CA PHE A 75 -10.07 3.50 3.57
C PHE A 75 -11.41 2.81 3.37
N GLN A 76 -12.50 3.59 3.25
CA GLN A 76 -13.83 3.03 3.13
C GLN A 76 -14.11 2.48 1.71
N GLY A 77 -14.71 1.29 1.62
CA GLY A 77 -15.22 0.76 0.36
C GLY A 77 -15.64 -0.71 0.44
N TRP A 78 -15.82 -1.34 -0.72
CA TRP A 78 -16.27 -2.73 -0.87
C TRP A 78 -15.26 -3.56 -1.64
N VAL A 79 -14.91 -4.73 -1.09
CA VAL A 79 -14.03 -5.71 -1.72
C VAL A 79 -14.78 -7.03 -1.92
N THR A 80 -14.41 -7.78 -2.96
CA THR A 80 -15.01 -9.09 -3.21
C THR A 80 -14.46 -10.12 -2.24
N GLY A 81 -15.35 -10.92 -1.64
CA GLY A 81 -15.01 -11.85 -0.57
C GLY A 81 -14.14 -13.04 -0.99
N ASN A 82 -14.04 -13.32 -2.29
CA ASN A 82 -13.18 -14.39 -2.83
C ASN A 82 -11.72 -13.94 -3.06
N GLN A 83 -11.41 -12.66 -2.89
CA GLN A 83 -10.04 -12.11 -3.01
C GLN A 83 -9.45 -11.69 -1.66
N ILE A 84 -10.11 -12.05 -0.56
CA ILE A 84 -9.65 -11.79 0.80
C ILE A 84 -9.82 -13.05 1.66
N GLY A 85 -9.02 -13.17 2.71
CA GLY A 85 -9.10 -14.30 3.63
C GLY A 85 -8.52 -13.97 5.00
N LYS A 86 -8.97 -14.71 6.02
CA LYS A 86 -8.34 -14.69 7.34
C LYS A 86 -7.08 -15.55 7.28
N VAL A 87 -5.93 -14.97 7.61
CA VAL A 87 -4.61 -15.59 7.52
C VAL A 87 -3.76 -15.20 8.73
N SER A 88 -2.68 -15.93 8.99
CA SER A 88 -1.69 -15.48 9.97
C SER A 88 -0.96 -14.22 9.48
N CYS A 89 -0.42 -13.44 10.41
CA CYS A 89 0.34 -12.24 10.07
C CYS A 89 1.59 -12.54 9.25
N ASP A 90 2.30 -13.64 9.56
CA ASP A 90 3.41 -14.13 8.76
C ASP A 90 2.98 -14.47 7.33
N LYS A 91 1.81 -15.10 7.17
CA LYS A 91 1.29 -15.45 5.85
C LYS A 91 0.91 -14.21 5.05
N ALA A 92 0.32 -13.20 5.69
CA ALA A 92 0.02 -11.92 5.05
C ALA A 92 1.31 -11.21 4.57
N HIS A 93 2.33 -11.18 5.43
CA HIS A 93 3.64 -10.64 5.08
C HIS A 93 4.27 -11.38 3.89
N ASP A 94 4.23 -12.71 3.91
CA ASP A 94 4.69 -13.56 2.82
C ASP A 94 3.97 -13.28 1.49
N LEU A 95 2.65 -13.11 1.54
CA LEU A 95 1.84 -12.76 0.37
C LEU A 95 2.21 -11.37 -0.17
N LEU A 96 2.44 -10.40 0.71
CA LEU A 96 2.83 -9.05 0.32
C LEU A 96 4.21 -9.08 -0.35
N TYR A 97 5.17 -9.79 0.24
CA TYR A 97 6.51 -9.89 -0.30
C TYR A 97 6.57 -10.67 -1.61
N LYS A 98 5.93 -11.84 -1.69
CA LYS A 98 6.02 -12.75 -2.83
C LYS A 98 5.10 -12.38 -3.99
N VAL A 99 4.01 -11.65 -3.73
CA VAL A 99 2.99 -11.33 -4.74
C VAL A 99 2.73 -9.84 -4.84
N GLY A 100 2.44 -9.18 -3.72
CA GLY A 100 2.09 -7.75 -3.68
C GLY A 100 3.19 -6.85 -4.27
N TYR A 101 4.42 -6.90 -3.74
CA TYR A 101 5.53 -6.06 -4.22
C TYR A 101 5.91 -6.32 -5.68
N PRO A 102 6.06 -7.58 -6.14
CA PRO A 102 6.26 -7.85 -7.56
C PRO A 102 5.16 -7.28 -8.46
N THR A 103 3.90 -7.32 -8.00
CA THR A 103 2.76 -6.76 -8.73
C THR A 103 2.87 -5.24 -8.86
N MET A 104 3.18 -4.53 -7.77
CA MET A 104 3.38 -3.07 -7.80
C MET A 104 4.50 -2.67 -8.77
N ASN A 105 5.64 -3.36 -8.73
CA ASN A 105 6.74 -3.13 -9.66
C ASN A 105 6.34 -3.41 -11.11
N HIS A 106 5.61 -4.51 -11.36
CA HIS A 106 5.11 -4.84 -12.70
C HIS A 106 4.15 -3.77 -13.24
N LEU A 107 3.24 -3.28 -12.41
CA LEU A 107 2.33 -2.18 -12.76
C LEU A 107 3.10 -0.90 -13.09
N GLY A 108 4.13 -0.55 -12.30
CA GLY A 108 5.02 0.58 -12.57
C GLY A 108 5.72 0.49 -13.92
N LYS A 109 6.32 -0.67 -14.23
CA LYS A 109 6.98 -0.92 -15.54
C LYS A 109 6.01 -0.77 -16.71
N LYS A 110 4.80 -1.31 -16.59
CA LYS A 110 3.76 -1.16 -17.61
C LYS A 110 3.26 0.28 -17.74
N ALA A 111 3.11 1.00 -16.63
CA ALA A 111 2.72 2.40 -16.62
C ALA A 111 3.73 3.28 -17.37
N ILE A 112 5.03 3.04 -17.17
CA ILE A 112 6.12 3.69 -17.93
C ILE A 112 5.95 3.47 -19.44
N GLN A 113 5.56 2.27 -19.84
CA GLN A 113 5.30 1.90 -21.25
C GLN A 113 3.99 2.46 -21.83
N GLY A 114 3.20 3.21 -21.05
CA GLY A 114 1.95 3.80 -21.51
C GLY A 114 0.70 2.94 -21.30
N ASP A 115 0.80 1.83 -20.56
CA ASP A 115 -0.37 1.01 -20.21
C ASP A 115 -1.26 1.79 -19.22
N ARG A 116 -2.39 2.28 -19.73
CA ARG A 116 -3.35 3.08 -18.95
C ARG A 116 -3.96 2.30 -17.80
N MET A 117 -4.30 1.03 -17.99
CA MET A 117 -4.92 0.24 -16.92
C MET A 117 -3.92 0.01 -15.79
N ALA A 118 -2.68 -0.30 -16.13
CA ALA A 118 -1.61 -0.46 -15.14
C ALA A 118 -1.34 0.85 -14.39
N ALA A 119 -1.26 1.98 -15.10
CA ALA A 119 -1.04 3.29 -14.49
C ALA A 119 -2.19 3.69 -13.55
N GLU A 120 -3.45 3.55 -13.97
CA GLU A 120 -4.60 3.84 -13.10
C GLU A 120 -4.64 2.93 -11.88
N THR A 121 -4.33 1.64 -12.04
CA THR A 121 -4.30 0.66 -10.94
C THR A 121 -3.21 1.03 -9.95
N LEU A 122 -2.00 1.34 -10.43
CA LEU A 122 -0.90 1.80 -9.59
C LEU A 122 -1.31 3.03 -8.80
N ILE A 123 -1.83 4.08 -9.44
CA ILE A 123 -2.27 5.31 -8.76
C ILE A 123 -3.35 5.04 -7.70
N LYS A 124 -4.32 4.17 -7.97
CA LYS A 124 -5.37 3.79 -7.02
C LYS A 124 -4.85 2.99 -5.82
N MET A 125 -3.63 2.45 -5.86
CA MET A 125 -2.98 1.84 -4.71
C MET A 125 -2.38 2.85 -3.73
N SER A 126 -2.13 4.10 -4.14
CA SER A 126 -1.43 5.09 -3.30
C SER A 126 -2.11 5.32 -1.95
N GLY A 127 -3.44 5.28 -1.89
CA GLY A 127 -4.18 5.55 -0.64
C GLY A 127 -4.02 4.47 0.44
N ALA A 128 -3.45 3.31 0.10
CA ALA A 128 -3.19 2.24 1.07
C ALA A 128 -1.74 2.19 1.54
N MET A 129 -0.82 2.92 0.91
CA MET A 129 0.61 2.75 1.17
C MET A 129 1.04 3.54 2.41
N ASP A 130 1.55 2.84 3.41
CA ASP A 130 2.17 3.40 4.61
C ASP A 130 3.42 2.60 5.03
N GLY A 131 4.20 3.17 5.96
CA GLY A 131 5.38 2.53 6.55
C GLY A 131 6.32 1.92 5.52
N ALA A 132 6.75 0.67 5.76
CA ALA A 132 7.67 -0.04 4.87
C ALA A 132 7.10 -0.30 3.46
N SER A 133 5.78 -0.44 3.32
CA SER A 133 5.15 -0.64 2.01
C SER A 133 5.20 0.61 1.13
N ALA A 134 5.19 1.79 1.77
CA ALA A 134 5.33 3.07 1.09
C ALA A 134 6.69 3.24 0.42
N GLU A 135 7.77 2.71 0.98
CA GLU A 135 9.12 2.81 0.39
C GLU A 135 9.21 2.08 -0.94
N ILE A 136 8.79 0.80 -0.96
CA ILE A 136 8.82 -0.03 -2.18
C ILE A 136 7.87 0.52 -3.24
N TYR A 137 6.69 1.00 -2.82
CA TYR A 137 5.75 1.63 -3.73
C TYR A 137 6.28 2.96 -4.28
N ALA A 138 6.92 3.77 -3.44
CA ALA A 138 7.47 5.07 -3.82
C ALA A 138 8.52 4.94 -4.93
N GLU A 139 9.35 3.91 -4.90
CA GLU A 139 10.27 3.61 -6.00
C GLU A 139 9.51 3.40 -7.32
N SER A 140 8.45 2.58 -7.31
CA SER A 140 7.68 2.26 -8.51
C SER A 140 6.98 3.48 -9.11
N ILE A 141 6.30 4.28 -8.28
CA ILE A 141 5.57 5.47 -8.75
C ILE A 141 6.52 6.61 -9.14
N THR A 142 7.66 6.75 -8.47
CA THR A 142 8.67 7.77 -8.81
C THR A 142 9.39 7.43 -10.10
N ASN A 143 9.70 6.16 -10.34
CA ASN A 143 10.22 5.70 -11.63
C ASN A 143 9.24 6.00 -12.77
N PHE A 144 7.94 5.82 -12.54
CA PHE A 144 6.93 6.23 -13.50
C PHE A 144 6.93 7.75 -13.71
N ALA A 145 6.94 8.55 -12.64
CA ALA A 145 7.00 10.00 -12.72
C ALA A 145 8.22 10.51 -13.50
N ASN A 146 9.38 9.89 -13.32
CA ASN A 146 10.62 10.30 -13.97
C ASN A 146 10.64 9.91 -15.47
N GLN A 147 10.23 8.67 -15.79
CA GLN A 147 10.37 8.15 -17.16
C GLN A 147 9.22 8.55 -18.09
N ASN A 148 8.03 8.80 -17.56
CA ASN A 148 6.87 9.18 -18.38
C ASN A 148 5.95 10.22 -17.67
N PRO A 149 6.49 11.40 -17.33
CA PRO A 149 5.79 12.41 -16.52
C PRO A 149 4.50 12.91 -17.18
N ASN A 150 4.52 13.19 -18.48
CA ASN A 150 3.33 13.69 -19.18
C ASN A 150 2.17 12.69 -19.14
N PHE A 151 2.46 11.40 -19.30
CA PHE A 151 1.45 10.37 -19.17
C PHE A 151 0.95 10.27 -17.73
N LEU A 152 1.83 10.27 -16.73
CA LEU A 152 1.46 10.32 -15.31
C LEU A 152 0.49 11.49 -15.03
N LEU A 153 0.82 12.70 -15.46
CA LEU A 153 -0.02 13.88 -15.26
C LEU A 153 -1.40 13.72 -15.91
N SER A 154 -1.46 13.08 -17.09
CA SER A 154 -2.73 12.76 -17.75
C SER A 154 -3.59 11.78 -16.95
N ILE A 155 -2.97 10.81 -16.27
CA ILE A 155 -3.66 9.85 -15.41
C ILE A 155 -4.13 10.54 -14.13
N LEU A 156 -3.25 11.28 -13.45
CA LEU A 156 -3.56 12.00 -12.20
C LEU A 156 -4.73 12.97 -12.37
N LYS A 157 -4.81 13.68 -13.49
CA LYS A 157 -5.92 14.60 -13.81
C LYS A 157 -7.29 13.91 -13.81
N GLN A 158 -7.34 12.61 -14.09
CA GLN A 158 -8.59 11.83 -14.15
C GLN A 158 -8.95 11.15 -12.81
N GLN A 159 -8.12 11.30 -11.79
CA GLN A 159 -8.35 10.66 -10.49
C GLN A 159 -9.14 11.55 -9.54
N SER A 160 -9.73 10.90 -8.52
CA SER A 160 -10.28 11.60 -7.37
C SER A 160 -9.21 12.45 -6.68
N SER A 161 -9.64 13.48 -5.95
CA SER A 161 -8.73 14.33 -5.17
C SER A 161 -7.86 13.52 -4.22
N LEU A 162 -8.47 12.55 -3.52
CA LEU A 162 -7.77 11.67 -2.59
C LEU A 162 -6.65 10.89 -3.28
N ASN A 163 -6.95 10.17 -4.37
CA ASN A 163 -5.95 9.35 -5.05
C ASN A 163 -4.83 10.22 -5.61
N ARG A 164 -5.17 11.37 -6.24
CA ARG A 164 -4.16 12.30 -6.76
C ARG A 164 -3.25 12.84 -5.66
N GLN A 165 -3.81 13.28 -4.54
CA GLN A 165 -3.03 13.81 -3.42
C GLN A 165 -2.12 12.74 -2.79
N MET A 166 -2.64 11.53 -2.56
CA MET A 166 -1.86 10.43 -1.99
C MET A 166 -0.72 10.00 -2.93
N SER A 167 -0.98 9.91 -4.24
CA SER A 167 0.06 9.65 -5.22
C SER A 167 1.14 10.72 -5.24
N LEU A 168 0.75 12.00 -5.23
CA LEU A 168 1.71 13.11 -5.23
C LEU A 168 2.56 13.13 -3.96
N ARG A 169 2.00 12.78 -2.80
CA ARG A 169 2.78 12.62 -1.55
C ARG A 169 3.80 11.49 -1.65
N LEU A 170 3.44 10.35 -2.23
CA LEU A 170 4.38 9.22 -2.41
C LEU A 170 5.46 9.51 -3.46
N ILE A 171 5.12 10.25 -4.52
CA ILE A 171 6.10 10.77 -5.48
C ILE A 171 7.05 11.75 -4.79
N ASP A 172 6.53 12.67 -3.98
CA ASP A 172 7.36 13.61 -3.23
C ASP A 172 8.31 12.90 -2.27
N PHE A 173 7.80 11.89 -1.55
CA PHE A 173 8.61 11.03 -0.70
C PHE A 173 9.73 10.33 -1.49
N GLY A 174 9.39 9.68 -2.61
CA GLY A 174 10.37 8.92 -3.42
C GLY A 174 11.38 9.80 -4.16
N LEU A 175 11.03 11.04 -4.53
CA LEU A 175 11.96 12.01 -5.12
C LEU A 175 12.99 12.55 -4.13
N GLY A 176 12.75 12.40 -2.82
CA GLY A 176 13.65 12.80 -1.76
C GLY A 176 13.90 14.30 -1.71
N ILE A 177 15.12 14.70 -1.36
CA ILE A 177 15.50 16.11 -1.12
C ILE A 177 15.32 17.02 -2.35
N GLY A 178 15.15 18.33 -2.08
CA GLY A 178 14.85 19.39 -3.07
C GLY A 178 15.77 19.46 -4.30
N ASN A 179 17.02 19.03 -4.16
CA ASN A 179 18.08 19.26 -5.16
C ASN A 179 18.39 18.03 -6.04
N SER A 180 17.61 16.94 -5.96
CA SER A 180 17.81 15.79 -6.86
C SER A 180 17.45 16.16 -8.30
N SER A 181 18.16 15.56 -9.27
CA SER A 181 17.92 15.82 -10.70
C SER A 181 16.50 15.43 -11.11
N GLU A 182 16.03 14.30 -10.59
CA GLU A 182 14.70 13.75 -10.81
C GLU A 182 13.62 14.70 -10.30
N ARG A 183 13.82 15.27 -9.10
CA ARG A 183 12.87 16.24 -8.54
C ARG A 183 12.80 17.50 -9.38
N GLN A 184 13.95 18.08 -9.72
CA GLN A 184 14.00 19.31 -10.52
C GLN A 184 13.31 19.13 -11.87
N LYS A 185 13.52 17.98 -12.53
CA LYS A 185 12.83 17.63 -13.78
C LYS A 185 11.31 17.56 -13.60
N PHE A 186 10.85 16.83 -12.58
CA PHE A 186 9.42 16.69 -12.31
C PHE A 186 8.76 18.04 -11.97
N GLU A 187 9.39 18.82 -11.09
CA GLU A 187 8.89 20.13 -10.66
C GLU A 187 8.90 21.16 -11.79
N ALA A 188 9.88 21.13 -12.70
CA ALA A 188 9.90 21.98 -13.88
C ALA A 188 8.64 21.77 -14.76
N ILE A 189 8.20 20.51 -14.92
CA ILE A 189 6.97 20.19 -15.67
C ILE A 189 5.74 20.70 -14.91
N ILE A 190 5.67 20.48 -13.59
CA ILE A 190 4.55 20.94 -12.76
C ILE A 190 4.42 22.47 -12.78
N ILE A 191 5.54 23.21 -12.71
CA ILE A 191 5.54 24.68 -12.70
C ILE A 191 4.96 25.25 -13.99
N GLN A 192 5.20 24.58 -15.13
CA GLN A 192 4.66 24.99 -16.44
C GLN A 192 3.15 24.77 -16.58
N LEU A 193 2.52 23.98 -15.69
CA LEU A 193 1.07 23.80 -15.72
C LEU A 193 0.34 25.13 -15.37
N PRO A 194 -0.86 25.36 -15.93
CA PRO A 194 -1.72 26.48 -15.54
C PRO A 194 -1.97 26.56 -14.02
N SER A 195 -2.19 27.76 -13.48
CA SER A 195 -2.41 27.97 -12.04
C SER A 195 -3.69 27.32 -11.50
N ASP A 196 -4.69 27.13 -12.35
CA ASP A 196 -5.94 26.44 -12.06
C ASP A 196 -5.85 24.91 -12.26
N ASN A 197 -4.68 24.39 -12.67
CA ASN A 197 -4.48 22.96 -12.83
C ASN A 197 -4.49 22.23 -11.47
N MET A 198 -5.45 21.33 -11.28
CA MET A 198 -5.61 20.56 -10.04
C MET A 198 -4.37 19.76 -9.61
N VAL A 199 -3.56 19.25 -10.55
CA VAL A 199 -2.33 18.50 -10.21
C VAL A 199 -1.29 19.46 -9.63
N LYS A 200 -1.16 20.67 -10.20
CA LYS A 200 -0.27 21.71 -9.68
C LYS A 200 -0.70 22.18 -8.29
N GLN A 201 -2.00 22.41 -8.11
CA GLN A 201 -2.55 22.83 -6.81
C GLN A 201 -2.31 21.77 -5.73
N ASP A 202 -2.59 20.50 -6.02
CA ASP A 202 -2.35 19.42 -5.05
C ASP A 202 -0.85 19.24 -4.77
N TRP A 203 0.02 19.38 -5.78
CA TRP A 203 1.47 19.35 -5.58
C TRP A 203 1.95 20.49 -4.66
N GLN A 204 1.47 21.71 -4.86
CA GLN A 204 1.83 22.86 -4.02
C GLN A 204 1.33 22.72 -2.57
N ASN A 205 0.22 22.02 -2.37
CA ASN A 205 -0.39 21.81 -1.06
C ASN A 205 -0.01 20.49 -0.39
N ARG A 206 0.89 19.68 -0.99
CA ARG A 206 1.16 18.30 -0.53
C ARG A 206 1.64 18.17 0.92
N ASN A 207 2.32 19.21 1.42
CA ASN A 207 2.89 19.31 2.77
C ASN A 207 2.02 20.12 3.75
N ARG A 208 0.82 20.53 3.33
CA ARG A 208 -0.19 21.11 4.21
C ARG A 208 -1.09 19.99 4.75
#